data_AF-A0A835INE9-F1
#
_entry.id   AF-A0A835INE9-F1
#
_cell.length_a   1.000
_cell.length_b   1.000
_cell.length_c   1.000
_cell.angle_alpha   90.00
_cell.angle_beta   90.00
_cell.angle_gamma   90.00
#
_symmetry.space_group_name_H-M   'P 1'
#
loop_
_entity.id
_entity.type
_entity.pdbx_description
1 polymer ?
#
loop_
_entity_poly.entity_id
_entity_poly.type
_entity_poly.pdbx_seq_one_letter_code
_entity_poly.pdbx_strand_id
1 'polypeptide(L)'
;MNTGKNFNTGNVSGIEVLSGGVVRLKVSEAEVNEIKLRFFDRNTLKPTQGNTRPETILHRLKTKKGENSISSGALVHGNVPHNRRNPTFEFLTAGLDISRRFQPNWRGMAGVILQRAGARDEFGRYLTEDCYGSPLTASGNTHDHMLVSKLEAEYYDFGTHGPSNILFNMEQGLPIMPSWLCFNKVNARARKEIELGFARLVLSLTGGHLVGSFPAHKAFAIGGTDSVRGYEEGAVGSGRSFVVGSAEVPIPIVKTLEGVISADYGSDLGSGPMVPDDPAGTRLKPGNGYGYGTGVHWHSPLGLLRFEYAFNGKDAGRFHFGIGKRI
;
A
#
# COMPACT_ATOMS: atom_id res chain seq x y z
N MET A 1 14.92 31.10 15.48
CA MET A 1 13.93 30.60 14.50
C MET A 1 14.40 29.23 14.02
N ASN A 2 13.78 28.18 14.52
CA ASN A 2 14.22 26.80 14.35
C ASN A 2 13.21 26.07 13.46
N THR A 3 13.52 25.82 12.20
CA THR A 3 12.69 25.04 11.27
C THR A 3 13.12 23.57 11.35
N GLY A 4 12.64 22.86 12.36
CA GLY A 4 12.80 21.41 12.48
C GLY A 4 12.07 20.70 11.34
N LYS A 5 12.81 20.11 10.40
CA LYS A 5 12.29 19.10 9.49
C LYS A 5 12.38 17.75 10.20
N ASN A 6 11.24 17.26 10.68
CA ASN A 6 11.13 15.88 11.14
C ASN A 6 11.22 14.94 9.92
N PHE A 7 12.25 14.12 9.86
CA PHE A 7 12.32 12.99 8.94
C PHE A 7 11.97 11.74 9.73
N ASN A 8 10.87 11.10 9.37
CA ASN A 8 10.50 9.81 9.96
C ASN A 8 11.28 8.73 9.18
N THR A 9 12.34 8.19 9.78
CA THR A 9 13.21 7.15 9.18
C THR A 9 12.89 5.74 9.68
N GLY A 10 11.96 5.60 10.61
CA GLY A 10 11.50 4.30 11.11
C GLY A 10 10.18 3.87 10.46
N ASN A 11 10.16 2.68 9.86
CA ASN A 11 8.92 2.00 9.53
C ASN A 11 8.57 1.03 10.68
N VAL A 12 7.34 1.09 11.19
CA VAL A 12 6.88 0.21 12.27
C VAL A 12 6.64 -1.16 11.67
N SER A 13 7.54 -2.11 11.93
CA SER A 13 7.52 -3.47 11.41
C SER A 13 6.68 -4.44 12.26
N GLY A 14 6.14 -3.96 13.39
CA GLY A 14 5.15 -4.69 14.19
C GLY A 14 4.67 -3.88 15.38
N ILE A 15 3.40 -4.08 15.74
CA ILE A 15 2.74 -3.50 16.93
C ILE A 15 2.29 -4.67 17.81
N GLU A 16 2.76 -4.72 19.05
CA GLU A 16 2.34 -5.71 20.05
C GLU A 16 1.72 -4.97 21.25
N VAL A 17 0.48 -5.32 21.60
CA VAL A 17 -0.23 -4.74 22.75
C VAL A 17 -0.07 -5.68 23.94
N LEU A 18 0.60 -5.21 24.99
CA LEU A 18 0.81 -5.99 26.22
C LEU A 18 -0.28 -5.67 27.25
N SER A 19 -0.59 -6.64 28.12
CA SER A 19 -1.49 -6.43 29.26
C SER A 19 -0.97 -5.32 30.16
N GLY A 20 -1.81 -4.31 30.43
CA GLY A 20 -1.43 -3.11 31.21
C GLY A 20 -1.34 -1.81 30.39
N GLY A 21 -1.75 -1.80 29.12
CA GLY A 21 -1.84 -0.58 28.31
C GLY A 21 -0.52 -0.13 27.68
N VAL A 22 0.49 -1.00 27.64
CA VAL A 22 1.80 -0.73 27.01
C VAL A 22 1.78 -1.26 25.57
N VAL A 23 2.10 -0.40 24.60
CA VAL A 23 2.28 -0.76 23.19
C VAL A 23 3.76 -0.84 22.87
N ARG A 24 4.22 -2.00 22.40
CA ARG A 24 5.60 -2.19 21.94
C ARG A 24 5.64 -2.08 20.41
N LEU A 25 6.41 -1.11 19.93
CA LEU A 25 6.66 -0.90 18.50
C LEU A 25 8.01 -1.53 18.14
N LYS A 26 8.03 -2.43 17.16
CA LYS A 26 9.28 -2.87 16.52
C LYS A 26 9.58 -1.94 15.36
N VAL A 27 10.76 -1.33 15.35
CA VAL A 27 11.23 -0.43 14.31
C VAL A 27 12.47 -1.04 13.68
N SER A 28 12.45 -1.18 12.36
CA SER A 28 13.58 -1.68 11.57
C SER A 28 14.31 -0.49 10.95
N GLU A 29 15.60 -0.34 11.27
CA GLU A 29 16.49 0.68 10.72
C GLU A 29 17.75 -0.01 10.16
N ALA A 30 18.27 0.50 9.06
CA ALA A 30 19.50 0.02 8.48
C ALA A 30 20.27 1.21 7.84
N GLU A 31 21.57 1.35 8.15
CA GLU A 31 22.46 2.47 7.74
C GLU A 31 23.24 2.24 6.42
N VAL A 32 23.28 3.21 5.49
CA VAL A 32 24.14 3.16 4.27
C VAL A 32 25.34 4.08 4.46
N ASN A 33 26.56 3.55 4.39
CA ASN A 33 27.77 4.32 4.75
C ASN A 33 28.34 5.21 3.62
N GLU A 34 28.38 4.78 2.35
CA GLU A 34 28.89 5.63 1.24
C GLU A 34 28.27 5.29 -0.13
N ILE A 35 27.88 6.32 -0.90
CA ILE A 35 27.44 6.19 -2.30
C ILE A 35 28.44 6.94 -3.20
N LYS A 36 29.15 6.21 -4.08
CA LYS A 36 30.07 6.78 -5.07
C LYS A 36 29.43 6.78 -6.47
N LEU A 37 29.14 7.98 -6.98
CA LEU A 37 28.64 8.16 -8.34
C LEU A 37 29.81 8.19 -9.33
N ARG A 38 29.71 7.43 -10.43
CA ARG A 38 30.65 7.48 -11.57
C ARG A 38 29.88 7.79 -12.84
N PHE A 39 30.35 8.77 -13.62
CA PHE A 39 29.78 9.08 -14.93
C PHE A 39 30.61 8.40 -16.01
N PHE A 40 29.98 8.00 -17.11
CA PHE A 40 30.64 7.35 -18.23
C PHE A 40 30.35 8.10 -19.53
N ASP A 41 31.37 8.23 -20.37
CA ASP A 41 31.21 8.74 -21.72
C ASP A 41 30.45 7.72 -22.58
N ARG A 42 29.38 8.16 -23.26
CA ARG A 42 28.43 7.28 -23.96
C ARG A 42 29.05 6.52 -25.13
N ASN A 43 30.12 7.04 -25.72
CA ASN A 43 30.75 6.48 -26.92
C ASN A 43 31.97 5.61 -26.57
N THR A 44 32.64 5.91 -25.46
CA THR A 44 33.90 5.24 -25.08
C THR A 44 33.79 4.38 -23.83
N LEU A 45 32.67 4.46 -23.08
CA LEU A 45 32.42 3.78 -21.80
C LEU A 45 33.52 4.00 -20.75
N LYS A 46 34.35 5.04 -20.91
CA LYS A 46 35.38 5.43 -19.95
C LYS A 46 34.80 6.34 -18.89
N PRO A 47 35.31 6.29 -17.64
CA PRO A 47 34.90 7.22 -16.59
C PRO A 47 35.14 8.67 -17.04
N THR A 48 34.13 9.51 -16.90
CA THR A 48 34.19 10.94 -17.22
C THR A 48 33.67 11.77 -16.05
N GLN A 49 33.90 13.08 -16.10
CA GLN A 49 33.36 14.03 -15.14
C GLN A 49 31.93 14.42 -15.57
N GLY A 50 30.95 14.23 -14.69
CA GLY A 50 29.57 14.61 -14.97
C GLY A 50 29.38 16.12 -14.99
N ASN A 51 28.54 16.62 -15.90
CA ASN A 51 28.20 18.06 -16.01
C ASN A 51 27.44 18.60 -14.80
N THR A 52 26.90 17.72 -13.96
CA THR A 52 26.22 18.08 -12.72
C THR A 52 27.07 17.66 -11.54
N ARG A 53 27.28 18.60 -10.62
CA ARG A 53 27.96 18.36 -9.34
C ARG A 53 27.35 17.13 -8.63
N PRO A 54 28.15 16.12 -8.24
CA PRO A 54 27.65 14.92 -7.57
C PRO A 54 26.79 15.21 -6.34
N GLU A 55 27.11 16.27 -5.60
CA GLU A 55 26.40 16.69 -4.40
C GLU A 55 24.95 17.13 -4.71
N THR A 56 24.74 17.77 -5.86
CA THR A 56 23.40 18.16 -6.34
C THR A 56 22.54 16.95 -6.69
N ILE A 57 23.17 15.89 -7.20
CA ILE A 57 22.49 14.63 -7.53
C ILE A 57 22.15 13.88 -6.24
N LEU A 58 23.12 13.74 -5.33
CA LEU A 58 22.95 13.08 -4.03
C LEU A 58 21.90 13.79 -3.16
N HIS A 59 21.78 15.12 -3.23
CA HIS A 59 20.75 15.86 -2.48
C HIS A 59 19.33 15.59 -2.98
N ARG A 60 19.16 15.23 -4.27
CA ARG A 60 17.85 14.93 -4.87
C ARG A 60 17.52 13.44 -4.91
N LEU A 61 18.51 12.57 -4.74
CA LEU A 61 18.34 11.13 -4.65
C LEU A 61 17.99 10.75 -3.21
N LYS A 62 16.82 10.13 -3.03
CA LYS A 62 16.56 9.35 -1.83
C LYS A 62 16.88 7.90 -2.14
N THR A 63 17.83 7.34 -1.41
CA THR A 63 18.11 5.91 -1.47
C THR A 63 17.22 5.21 -0.46
N LYS A 64 16.62 4.10 -0.87
CA LYS A 64 16.07 3.13 0.08
C LYS A 64 17.15 2.09 0.28
N LYS A 65 17.70 2.01 1.50
CA LYS A 65 18.55 0.87 1.88
C LYS A 65 17.72 -0.41 1.69
N GLY A 66 18.40 -1.56 1.57
CA GLY A 66 17.81 -2.89 1.74
C GLY A 66 16.75 -2.90 2.83
N GLU A 67 15.49 -2.67 2.45
CA GLU A 67 14.36 -2.63 3.36
C GLU A 67 13.78 -4.03 3.31
N ASN A 68 13.96 -4.76 4.40
CA ASN A 68 13.25 -6.01 4.63
C ASN A 68 11.88 -5.62 5.17
N SER A 69 10.88 -5.67 4.30
CA SER A 69 9.49 -5.48 4.69
C SER A 69 8.78 -6.82 4.70
N ILE A 70 7.91 -6.99 5.69
CA ILE A 70 7.09 -8.16 5.85
C ILE A 70 5.63 -7.75 5.63
N SER A 71 4.92 -8.43 4.74
CA SER A 71 3.48 -8.28 4.60
C SER A 71 2.76 -9.58 4.91
N SER A 72 1.55 -9.43 5.45
CA SER A 72 0.67 -10.58 5.65
C SER A 72 0.19 -11.09 4.30
N GLY A 73 0.39 -12.39 4.04
CA GLY A 73 -0.20 -13.05 2.89
C GLY A 73 -1.72 -13.19 2.99
N ALA A 74 -2.33 -12.89 4.14
CA ALA A 74 -3.77 -12.94 4.34
C ALA A 74 -4.56 -12.06 3.36
N LEU A 75 -3.95 -10.98 2.84
CA LEU A 75 -4.58 -10.07 1.88
C LEU A 75 -5.09 -10.82 0.63
N VAL A 76 -4.27 -11.72 0.10
CA VAL A 76 -4.60 -12.50 -1.10
C VAL A 76 -4.94 -13.93 -0.70
N HIS A 77 -4.11 -14.53 0.14
CA HIS A 77 -4.15 -15.93 0.54
C HIS A 77 -4.85 -16.20 1.89
N GLY A 78 -5.66 -15.26 2.40
CA GLY A 78 -6.43 -15.41 3.64
C GLY A 78 -7.51 -16.48 3.62
N ASN A 79 -8.40 -16.49 4.63
CA ASN A 79 -9.49 -17.47 4.75
C ASN A 79 -8.99 -18.94 4.67
N VAL A 80 -7.94 -19.23 5.45
CA VAL A 80 -7.33 -20.55 5.56
C VAL A 80 -8.06 -21.42 6.61
N PRO A 81 -8.07 -22.76 6.47
CA PRO A 81 -8.68 -23.64 7.45
C PRO A 81 -8.06 -23.46 8.85
N HIS A 82 -8.82 -23.71 9.92
CA HIS A 82 -8.45 -23.43 11.32
C HIS A 82 -7.08 -23.99 11.77
N ASN A 83 -6.57 -25.03 11.11
CA ASN A 83 -5.30 -25.68 11.43
C ASN A 83 -4.12 -25.25 10.52
N ARG A 84 -4.34 -24.30 9.61
CA ARG A 84 -3.34 -23.78 8.67
C ARG A 84 -3.16 -22.28 8.92
N ARG A 85 -1.93 -21.78 8.81
CA ARG A 85 -1.63 -20.36 8.97
C ARG A 85 -1.39 -19.67 7.63
N ASN A 86 -1.63 -18.36 7.62
CA ASN A 86 -1.39 -17.53 6.45
C ASN A 86 0.12 -17.44 6.15
N PRO A 87 0.53 -17.48 4.87
CA PRO A 87 1.91 -17.24 4.51
C PRO A 87 2.29 -15.80 4.84
N THR A 88 3.56 -15.58 5.12
CA THR A 88 4.14 -14.26 5.38
C THR A 88 5.06 -13.90 4.22
N PHE A 89 4.82 -12.79 3.54
CA PHE A 89 5.68 -12.37 2.43
C PHE A 89 6.80 -11.49 2.93
N GLU A 90 8.02 -11.84 2.54
CA GLU A 90 9.23 -11.04 2.76
C GLU A 90 9.59 -10.36 1.44
N PHE A 91 9.87 -9.06 1.52
CA PHE A 91 10.41 -8.29 0.42
C PHE A 91 11.73 -7.69 0.83
N LEU A 92 12.77 -7.99 0.06
CA LEU A 92 14.05 -7.30 0.10
C LEU A 92 14.10 -6.33 -1.07
N THR A 93 14.17 -5.03 -0.79
CA THR A 93 14.18 -3.99 -1.83
C THR A 93 15.40 -3.10 -1.75
N ALA A 94 15.99 -2.77 -2.89
CA ALA A 94 17.03 -1.75 -3.03
C ALA A 94 16.70 -0.84 -4.22
N GLY A 95 16.72 0.48 -4.05
CA GLY A 95 16.28 1.38 -5.10
C GLY A 95 16.63 2.85 -4.92
N LEU A 96 16.38 3.60 -5.99
CA LEU A 96 16.59 5.04 -6.08
C LEU A 96 15.26 5.70 -6.44
N ASP A 97 14.86 6.68 -5.64
CA ASP A 97 13.68 7.51 -5.89
C ASP A 97 14.09 8.98 -6.04
N ILE A 98 13.53 9.66 -7.05
CA ILE A 98 13.64 11.10 -7.29
C ILE A 98 12.26 11.69 -7.13
N SER A 99 12.09 12.61 -6.17
CA SER A 99 10.84 13.34 -5.99
C SER A 99 11.02 14.82 -6.26
N ARG A 100 10.07 15.42 -6.99
CA ARG A 100 10.07 16.84 -7.31
C ARG A 100 8.64 17.36 -7.39
N ARG A 101 8.42 18.59 -6.91
CA ARG A 101 7.23 19.37 -7.27
C ARG A 101 7.41 19.92 -8.68
N PHE A 102 6.47 19.63 -9.57
CA PHE A 102 6.51 20.11 -10.96
C PHE A 102 5.43 21.14 -11.26
N GLN A 103 4.40 21.24 -10.41
CA GLN A 103 3.42 22.33 -10.36
C GLN A 103 3.12 22.65 -8.87
N PRO A 104 2.52 23.81 -8.53
CA PRO A 104 2.31 24.22 -7.13
C PRO A 104 1.62 23.16 -6.27
N ASN A 105 0.60 22.51 -6.83
CA ASN A 105 -0.25 21.53 -6.16
C ASN A 105 0.13 20.08 -6.50
N TRP A 106 1.13 19.87 -7.36
CA TRP A 106 1.54 18.53 -7.79
C TRP A 106 2.93 18.17 -7.31
N ARG A 107 3.03 16.99 -6.69
CA ARG A 107 4.27 16.33 -6.37
C ARG A 107 4.40 15.07 -7.22
N GLY A 108 5.51 14.96 -7.93
CA GLY A 108 5.89 13.74 -8.63
C GLY A 108 6.99 12.99 -7.89
N MET A 109 6.98 11.67 -8.03
CA MET A 109 8.10 10.80 -7.71
C MET A 109 8.31 9.81 -8.84
N ALA A 110 9.57 9.62 -9.24
CA ALA A 110 9.98 8.60 -10.18
C ALA A 110 11.11 7.79 -9.54
N GLY A 111 11.05 6.46 -9.65
CA GLY A 111 12.02 5.60 -9.01
C GLY A 111 12.25 4.31 -9.75
N VAL A 112 13.33 3.63 -9.36
CA VAL A 112 13.68 2.28 -9.84
C VAL A 112 14.10 1.45 -8.64
N ILE A 113 13.48 0.27 -8.50
CA ILE A 113 13.64 -0.61 -7.35
C ILE A 113 13.94 -2.02 -7.84
N LEU A 114 15.06 -2.59 -7.41
CA LEU A 114 15.30 -4.03 -7.40
C LEU A 114 14.57 -4.63 -6.21
N GLN A 115 13.76 -5.65 -6.46
CA GLN A 115 12.97 -6.32 -5.44
C GLN A 115 13.14 -7.83 -5.57
N ARG A 116 13.35 -8.48 -4.42
CA ARG A 116 13.26 -9.93 -4.25
C ARG A 116 12.08 -10.21 -3.33
N ALA A 117 11.12 -10.99 -3.79
CA ALA A 117 9.92 -11.33 -3.04
C ALA A 117 9.86 -12.84 -2.81
N GLY A 118 9.56 -13.29 -1.59
CA GLY A 118 9.36 -14.71 -1.28
C GLY A 118 8.38 -14.87 -0.12
N ALA A 119 7.81 -16.06 0.01
CA ALA A 119 6.91 -16.38 1.11
C ALA A 119 7.61 -17.25 2.15
N ARG A 120 7.26 -17.04 3.42
CA ARG A 120 7.75 -17.77 4.58
C ARG A 120 6.60 -18.26 5.45
N ASP A 121 6.85 -19.37 6.13
CA ASP A 121 6.02 -19.84 7.23
C ASP A 121 6.33 -19.12 8.55
N GLU A 122 5.60 -19.47 9.60
CA GLU A 122 5.79 -18.93 10.95
C GLU A 122 7.15 -19.26 11.58
N PHE A 123 7.83 -20.29 11.08
CA PHE A 123 9.16 -20.70 11.51
C PHE A 123 10.27 -20.06 10.66
N GLY A 124 9.90 -19.19 9.71
CA GLY A 124 10.82 -18.51 8.81
C GLY A 124 11.33 -19.35 7.64
N ARG A 125 10.77 -20.54 7.40
CA ARG A 125 11.10 -21.43 6.29
C ARG A 125 10.37 -20.99 5.03
N TYR A 126 11.02 -21.14 3.88
CA TYR A 126 10.43 -20.72 2.59
C TYR A 126 9.26 -21.60 2.19
N LEU A 127 8.19 -20.96 1.75
CA LEU A 127 7.01 -21.59 1.18
C LEU A 127 6.98 -21.32 -0.33
N THR A 128 6.82 -22.37 -1.12
CA THR A 128 6.59 -22.28 -2.56
C THR A 128 5.10 -22.24 -2.90
N GLU A 129 4.27 -22.85 -2.07
CA GLU A 129 2.83 -23.03 -2.28
C GLU A 129 2.03 -22.65 -1.03
N ASP A 130 0.78 -22.27 -1.24
CA ASP A 130 -0.18 -22.01 -0.17
C ASP A 130 -0.83 -23.31 0.35
N CYS A 131 -1.74 -23.19 1.32
CA CYS A 131 -2.38 -24.36 1.91
C CYS A 131 -3.32 -25.14 0.96
N TYR A 132 -3.65 -24.57 -0.19
CA TYR A 132 -4.48 -25.17 -1.24
C TYR A 132 -3.64 -25.65 -2.45
N GLY A 133 -2.31 -25.53 -2.38
CA GLY A 133 -1.39 -25.96 -3.45
C GLY A 133 -1.13 -24.91 -4.52
N SER A 134 -1.61 -23.67 -4.36
CA SER A 134 -1.35 -22.58 -5.31
C SER A 134 0.05 -22.00 -5.09
N PRO A 135 0.87 -21.79 -6.13
CA PRO A 135 2.20 -21.21 -5.99
C PRO A 135 2.13 -19.76 -5.44
N LEU A 136 3.05 -19.42 -4.54
CA LEU A 136 3.14 -18.11 -3.88
C LEU A 136 4.01 -17.10 -4.66
N THR A 137 4.79 -17.61 -5.60
CA THR A 137 5.67 -16.86 -6.52
C THR A 137 5.27 -17.21 -7.95
N ALA A 138 5.45 -16.26 -8.87
CA ALA A 138 5.12 -16.47 -10.28
C ALA A 138 6.10 -17.44 -10.95
N SER A 139 7.33 -17.57 -10.44
CA SER A 139 8.29 -18.56 -10.93
C SER A 139 8.11 -19.96 -10.34
N GLY A 140 7.28 -20.15 -9.31
CA GLY A 140 7.15 -21.40 -8.55
C GLY A 140 8.36 -21.72 -7.65
N ASN A 141 9.40 -20.88 -7.66
CA ASN A 141 10.56 -21.03 -6.79
C ASN A 141 10.33 -20.36 -5.42
N THR A 142 11.30 -20.46 -4.53
CA THR A 142 11.24 -19.80 -3.22
C THR A 142 11.14 -18.27 -3.32
N HIS A 143 11.62 -17.67 -4.42
CA HIS A 143 11.63 -16.22 -4.61
C HIS A 143 11.46 -15.82 -6.07
N ASP A 144 10.84 -14.66 -6.28
CA ASP A 144 10.86 -13.92 -7.54
C ASP A 144 11.80 -12.72 -7.45
N HIS A 145 12.54 -12.49 -8.52
CA HIS A 145 13.35 -11.30 -8.72
C HIS A 145 12.67 -10.38 -9.73
N MET A 146 12.71 -9.09 -9.46
CA MET A 146 12.12 -8.08 -10.33
C MET A 146 12.87 -6.75 -10.23
N LEU A 147 12.95 -6.05 -11.35
CA LEU A 147 13.29 -4.63 -11.40
C LEU A 147 12.01 -3.85 -11.73
N VAL A 148 11.65 -2.92 -10.87
CA VAL A 148 10.39 -2.18 -10.96
C VAL A 148 10.70 -0.70 -11.11
N SER A 149 10.24 -0.09 -12.20
CA SER A 149 10.16 1.37 -12.25
C SER A 149 8.84 1.84 -11.62
N LYS A 150 8.90 2.91 -10.85
CA LYS A 150 7.76 3.49 -10.13
C LYS A 150 7.55 4.93 -10.55
N LEU A 151 6.30 5.30 -10.75
CA LEU A 151 5.86 6.66 -10.97
C LEU A 151 4.71 6.96 -10.02
N GLU A 152 4.84 8.01 -9.23
CA GLU A 152 3.81 8.49 -8.33
C GLU A 152 3.54 9.97 -8.62
N ALA A 153 2.27 10.33 -8.70
CA ALA A 153 1.83 11.70 -8.86
C ALA A 153 0.75 11.99 -7.83
N GLU A 154 0.99 13.01 -7.03
CA GLU A 154 0.17 13.38 -5.90
C GLU A 154 -0.28 14.83 -6.07
N TYR A 155 -1.59 15.04 -6.07
CA TYR A 155 -2.23 16.34 -6.14
C TYR A 155 -2.92 16.65 -4.82
N TYR A 156 -2.69 17.86 -4.33
CA TYR A 156 -3.35 18.38 -3.15
C TYR A 156 -3.87 19.78 -3.41
N ASP A 157 -5.17 19.97 -3.16
CA ASP A 157 -5.80 21.28 -3.23
C ASP A 157 -6.69 21.53 -2.01
N PHE A 158 -6.60 22.74 -1.47
CA PHE A 158 -7.35 23.23 -0.33
C PHE A 158 -8.34 24.33 -0.75
N GLY A 159 -8.72 24.36 -2.03
CA GLY A 159 -9.55 25.40 -2.62
C GLY A 159 -10.93 25.57 -1.97
N THR A 160 -11.66 26.58 -2.47
CA THR A 160 -12.94 27.09 -1.93
C THR A 160 -14.07 26.06 -1.84
N HIS A 161 -13.95 24.92 -2.51
CA HIS A 161 -14.95 23.84 -2.52
C HIS A 161 -14.55 22.66 -1.66
N GLY A 162 -13.71 22.88 -0.65
CA GLY A 162 -13.23 21.87 0.30
C GLY A 162 -12.00 21.08 -0.19
N PRO A 163 -11.22 20.48 0.74
CA PRO A 163 -10.00 19.75 0.41
C PRO A 163 -10.19 18.64 -0.64
N SER A 164 -9.27 18.56 -1.59
CA SER A 164 -9.20 17.48 -2.57
C SER A 164 -7.79 16.90 -2.66
N ASN A 165 -7.72 15.58 -2.81
CA ASN A 165 -6.48 14.83 -2.78
C ASN A 165 -6.58 13.78 -3.87
N ILE A 166 -5.59 13.71 -4.77
CA ILE A 166 -5.51 12.66 -5.78
C ILE A 166 -4.13 12.04 -5.68
N LEU A 167 -4.07 10.72 -5.60
CA LEU A 167 -2.84 9.94 -5.63
C LEU A 167 -2.90 8.98 -6.81
N PHE A 168 -1.99 9.13 -7.74
CA PHE A 168 -1.77 8.21 -8.85
C PHE A 168 -0.45 7.48 -8.64
N ASN A 169 -0.46 6.16 -8.80
CA ASN A 169 0.72 5.31 -8.69
C ASN A 169 0.75 4.31 -9.86
N MET A 170 1.93 4.16 -10.46
CA MET A 170 2.21 3.21 -11.52
C MET A 170 3.51 2.47 -11.22
N GLU A 171 3.46 1.14 -11.23
CA GLU A 171 4.62 0.25 -11.12
C GLU A 171 4.77 -0.55 -12.42
N GLN A 172 5.95 -0.54 -13.03
CA GLN A 172 6.27 -1.32 -14.21
C GLN A 172 7.42 -2.29 -13.90
N GLY A 173 7.12 -3.59 -13.92
CA GLY A 173 8.13 -4.65 -13.92
C GLY A 173 8.86 -4.70 -15.26
N LEU A 174 10.19 -4.62 -15.23
CA LEU A 174 11.04 -4.59 -16.41
C LEU A 174 11.65 -5.99 -16.66
N PRO A 175 11.45 -6.59 -17.84
CA PRO A 175 11.96 -7.91 -18.20
C PRO A 175 13.45 -7.85 -18.58
N ILE A 176 14.31 -7.43 -17.64
CA ILE A 176 15.76 -7.33 -17.88
C ILE A 176 16.42 -8.71 -17.99
N MET A 177 15.88 -9.70 -17.29
CA MET A 177 16.31 -11.09 -17.34
C MET A 177 15.13 -12.00 -17.69
N PRO A 178 15.36 -13.17 -18.33
CA PRO A 178 14.27 -14.06 -18.77
C PRO A 178 13.33 -14.54 -17.66
N SER A 179 13.83 -14.71 -16.43
CA SER A 179 13.05 -15.16 -15.28
C SER A 179 12.42 -14.02 -14.47
N TRP A 180 12.61 -12.76 -14.88
CA TRP A 180 12.11 -11.61 -14.13
C TRP A 180 10.68 -11.25 -14.52
N LEU A 181 9.94 -10.77 -13.53
CA LEU A 181 8.53 -10.41 -13.71
C LEU A 181 8.36 -9.18 -14.62
N CYS A 182 7.38 -9.25 -15.51
CA CYS A 182 7.04 -8.20 -16.46
C CYS A 182 5.55 -7.86 -16.32
N PHE A 183 5.23 -6.76 -15.65
CA PHE A 183 3.87 -6.35 -15.38
C PHE A 183 3.73 -4.84 -15.39
N ASN A 184 2.52 -4.36 -15.54
CA ASN A 184 2.16 -2.97 -15.31
C ASN A 184 1.02 -2.92 -14.29
N LYS A 185 1.24 -2.20 -13.18
CA LYS A 185 0.26 -1.98 -12.11
C LYS A 185 -0.05 -0.50 -12.02
N VAL A 186 -1.30 -0.12 -12.22
CA VAL A 186 -1.77 1.26 -12.06
C VAL A 186 -2.79 1.30 -10.93
N ASN A 187 -2.72 2.31 -10.08
CA ASN A 187 -3.65 2.56 -9.00
C ASN A 187 -3.88 4.07 -8.87
N ALA A 188 -5.13 4.47 -8.73
CA ALA A 188 -5.54 5.84 -8.50
C ALA A 188 -6.44 5.91 -7.27
N ARG A 189 -6.24 6.92 -6.44
CA ARG A 189 -7.06 7.25 -5.28
C ARG A 189 -7.45 8.71 -5.35
N ALA A 190 -8.70 9.01 -5.11
CA ALA A 190 -9.22 10.36 -5.10
C ALA A 190 -10.09 10.53 -3.86
N ARG A 191 -9.81 11.57 -3.08
CA ARG A 191 -10.60 11.99 -1.92
C ARG A 191 -11.06 13.42 -2.12
N LYS A 192 -12.35 13.66 -1.91
CA LYS A 192 -12.94 14.99 -1.92
C LYS A 192 -13.76 15.21 -0.66
N GLU A 193 -13.58 16.36 -0.05
CA GLU A 193 -14.39 16.85 1.05
C GLU A 193 -15.31 17.94 0.52
N ILE A 194 -16.60 17.80 0.77
CA ILE A 194 -17.67 18.67 0.28
C ILE A 194 -18.42 19.20 1.50
N GLU A 195 -18.53 20.52 1.60
CA GLU A 195 -19.32 21.18 2.64
C GLU A 195 -20.74 21.43 2.10
N LEU A 196 -21.72 20.73 2.68
CA LEU A 196 -23.14 20.83 2.35
C LEU A 196 -23.87 21.62 3.45
N GLY A 197 -23.46 22.88 3.66
CA GLY A 197 -24.05 23.78 4.65
C GLY A 197 -23.90 23.28 6.09
N PHE A 198 -24.87 22.49 6.56
CA PHE A 198 -24.89 21.93 7.92
C PHE A 198 -24.14 20.60 8.05
N ALA A 199 -23.80 19.94 6.94
CA ALA A 199 -23.14 18.64 6.94
C ALA A 199 -21.86 18.66 6.13
N ARG A 200 -20.88 17.87 6.56
CA ARG A 200 -19.65 17.62 5.80
C ARG A 200 -19.71 16.21 5.22
N LEU A 201 -19.48 16.10 3.91
CA LEU A 201 -19.43 14.84 3.20
C LEU A 201 -18.01 14.60 2.70
N VAL A 202 -17.42 13.48 3.09
CA VAL A 202 -16.12 13.02 2.60
C VAL A 202 -16.36 11.86 1.67
N LEU A 203 -15.96 12.00 0.41
CA LEU A 203 -16.02 10.97 -0.60
C LEU A 203 -14.60 10.50 -0.90
N SER A 204 -14.43 9.18 -1.02
CA SER A 204 -13.20 8.59 -1.52
C SER A 204 -13.52 7.54 -2.59
N LEU A 205 -12.67 7.50 -3.61
CA LEU A 205 -12.72 6.54 -4.70
C LEU A 205 -11.31 6.03 -4.95
N THR A 206 -11.13 4.73 -4.88
CA THR A 206 -9.88 4.05 -5.20
C THR A 206 -10.15 3.03 -6.30
N GLY A 207 -9.24 2.90 -7.26
CA GLY A 207 -9.32 1.85 -8.26
C GLY A 207 -7.98 1.62 -8.93
N GLY A 208 -7.85 0.47 -9.56
CA GLY A 208 -6.60 0.09 -10.21
C GLY A 208 -6.73 -1.08 -11.14
N HIS A 209 -5.68 -1.30 -11.91
CA HIS A 209 -5.56 -2.37 -12.89
C HIS A 209 -4.13 -2.92 -12.91
N LEU A 210 -4.00 -4.23 -13.09
CA LEU A 210 -2.76 -4.96 -13.13
C LEU A 210 -2.78 -5.92 -14.31
N VAL A 211 -1.77 -5.80 -15.18
CA VAL A 211 -1.62 -6.60 -16.40
C VAL A 211 -0.20 -7.13 -16.52
N GLY A 212 -0.04 -8.26 -17.22
CA GLY A 212 1.26 -8.92 -17.46
C GLY A 212 1.49 -10.12 -16.55
N SER A 213 2.75 -10.51 -16.41
CA SER A 213 3.20 -11.61 -15.55
C SER A 213 3.55 -11.08 -14.15
N PHE A 214 2.74 -11.47 -13.17
CA PHE A 214 2.86 -11.06 -11.77
C PHE A 214 2.42 -12.21 -10.84
N PRO A 215 2.97 -12.32 -9.62
CA PRO A 215 2.54 -13.29 -8.62
C PRO A 215 1.26 -12.85 -7.91
N ALA A 216 0.48 -13.80 -7.38
CA ALA A 216 -0.80 -13.54 -6.72
C ALA A 216 -0.72 -12.44 -5.63
N HIS A 217 0.36 -12.38 -4.84
CA HIS A 217 0.55 -11.36 -3.80
C HIS A 217 0.65 -9.91 -4.32
N LYS A 218 0.80 -9.68 -5.63
CA LYS A 218 0.72 -8.36 -6.25
C LYS A 218 -0.71 -7.96 -6.68
N ALA A 219 -1.68 -8.88 -6.66
CA ALA A 219 -3.08 -8.58 -6.96
C ALA A 219 -3.67 -7.54 -5.98
N PHE A 220 -4.80 -6.94 -6.35
CA PHE A 220 -5.50 -6.00 -5.48
C PHE A 220 -6.42 -6.75 -4.53
N ALA A 221 -6.11 -6.69 -3.23
CA ALA A 221 -6.98 -7.19 -2.18
C ALA A 221 -8.06 -6.15 -1.81
N ILE A 222 -9.27 -6.63 -1.55
CA ILE A 222 -10.44 -5.80 -1.22
C ILE A 222 -11.03 -6.29 0.11
N GLY A 223 -11.46 -5.35 0.96
CA GLY A 223 -11.93 -5.61 2.32
C GLY A 223 -10.89 -5.21 3.36
N GLY A 224 -11.35 -4.73 4.51
CA GLY A 224 -10.48 -4.23 5.58
C GLY A 224 -10.67 -2.74 5.90
N THR A 225 -9.81 -2.21 6.75
CA THR A 225 -9.96 -0.86 7.35
C THR A 225 -9.89 0.26 6.31
N ASP A 226 -9.01 0.14 5.31
CA ASP A 226 -8.81 1.14 4.27
C ASP A 226 -9.48 0.76 2.93
N SER A 227 -10.42 -0.20 2.97
CA SER A 227 -11.12 -0.71 1.79
C SER A 227 -12.63 -0.82 2.02
N VAL A 228 -13.15 -1.98 2.42
CA VAL A 228 -14.57 -2.17 2.74
C VAL A 228 -14.65 -2.62 4.18
N ARG A 229 -15.10 -1.72 5.06
CA ARG A 229 -15.23 -2.00 6.49
C ARG A 229 -16.32 -3.04 6.76
N GLY A 230 -16.21 -3.73 7.89
CA GLY A 230 -17.02 -4.90 8.24
C GLY A 230 -16.43 -6.22 7.76
N TYR A 231 -15.47 -6.19 6.83
CA TYR A 231 -14.74 -7.38 6.34
C TYR A 231 -13.33 -7.46 6.92
N GLU A 232 -12.77 -8.67 6.94
CA GLU A 232 -11.33 -8.84 7.14
C GLU A 232 -10.55 -8.30 5.94
N GLU A 233 -9.28 -8.00 6.18
CA GLU A 233 -8.34 -7.58 5.15
C GLU A 233 -8.32 -8.60 3.99
N GLY A 234 -8.71 -8.16 2.80
CA GLY A 234 -8.74 -9.00 1.60
C GLY A 234 -9.89 -10.02 1.51
N ALA A 235 -10.88 -9.99 2.41
CA ALA A 235 -11.97 -10.97 2.43
C ALA A 235 -13.07 -10.73 1.38
N VAL A 236 -13.12 -9.55 0.75
CA VAL A 236 -14.12 -9.24 -0.30
C VAL A 236 -13.67 -9.77 -1.66
N GLY A 237 -12.40 -9.59 -2.01
CA GLY A 237 -11.91 -9.95 -3.34
C GLY A 237 -10.39 -9.90 -3.45
N SER A 238 -9.87 -10.56 -4.48
CA SER A 238 -8.48 -10.44 -4.89
C SER A 238 -8.39 -10.49 -6.41
N GLY A 239 -8.24 -9.34 -7.06
CA GLY A 239 -8.39 -9.19 -8.51
C GLY A 239 -7.24 -8.47 -9.20
N ARG A 240 -7.21 -8.59 -10.54
CA ARG A 240 -6.35 -7.76 -11.41
C ARG A 240 -6.82 -6.32 -11.46
N SER A 241 -8.12 -6.12 -11.45
CA SER A 241 -8.78 -4.82 -11.45
C SER A 241 -9.61 -4.71 -10.19
N PHE A 242 -9.80 -3.50 -9.70
CA PHE A 242 -10.71 -3.27 -8.59
C PHE A 242 -11.20 -1.84 -8.56
N VAL A 243 -12.31 -1.63 -7.87
CA VAL A 243 -12.83 -0.32 -7.50
C VAL A 243 -13.38 -0.38 -6.08
N VAL A 244 -13.13 0.66 -5.30
CA VAL A 244 -13.66 0.85 -3.95
C VAL A 244 -14.12 2.29 -3.82
N GLY A 245 -15.39 2.48 -3.49
CA GLY A 245 -15.97 3.76 -3.14
C GLY A 245 -16.29 3.81 -1.66
N SER A 246 -16.17 5.00 -1.06
CA SER A 246 -16.60 5.23 0.31
C SER A 246 -17.10 6.64 0.51
N ALA A 247 -18.14 6.74 1.34
CA ALA A 247 -18.76 7.98 1.76
C ALA A 247 -18.76 8.04 3.30
N GLU A 248 -18.29 9.16 3.85
CA GLU A 248 -18.25 9.42 5.27
C GLU A 248 -18.91 10.76 5.58
N VAL A 249 -19.69 10.80 6.67
CA VAL A 249 -20.32 12.01 7.19
C VAL A 249 -19.76 12.27 8.59
N PRO A 250 -18.72 13.12 8.70
CA PRO A 250 -18.19 13.51 9.99
C PRO A 250 -19.11 14.49 10.71
N ILE A 251 -19.29 14.25 12.01
CA ILE A 251 -20.12 15.02 12.93
C ILE A 251 -19.20 15.52 14.04
N PRO A 252 -18.90 16.83 14.12
CA PRO A 252 -18.02 17.36 15.15
C PRO A 252 -18.66 17.19 16.53
N ILE A 253 -17.97 16.51 17.44
CA ILE A 253 -18.40 16.36 18.85
C ILE A 253 -17.69 17.43 19.69
N VAL A 254 -16.36 17.48 19.58
CA VAL A 254 -15.49 18.52 20.14
C VAL A 254 -14.32 18.77 19.19
N LYS A 255 -13.49 19.80 19.44
CA LYS A 255 -12.38 20.19 18.53
C LYS A 255 -11.40 19.06 18.18
N THR A 256 -11.25 18.07 19.04
CA THR A 256 -10.32 16.95 18.86
C THR A 256 -11.02 15.65 18.48
N LEU A 257 -12.35 15.59 18.52
CA LEU A 257 -13.11 14.35 18.37
C LEU A 257 -14.29 14.55 17.43
N GLU A 258 -14.35 13.72 16.39
CA GLU A 258 -15.44 13.69 15.42
C GLU A 258 -16.10 12.31 15.45
N GLY A 259 -17.43 12.27 15.54
CA GLY A 259 -18.18 11.06 15.21
C GLY A 259 -18.26 10.93 13.71
N VAL A 260 -18.33 9.71 13.17
CA VAL A 260 -18.38 9.49 11.72
C VAL A 260 -19.40 8.41 11.41
N ILE A 261 -20.31 8.68 10.47
CA ILE A 261 -21.14 7.67 9.83
C ILE A 261 -20.51 7.34 8.48
N SER A 262 -20.49 6.07 8.10
CA SER A 262 -19.76 5.61 6.93
C SER A 262 -20.50 4.54 6.14
N ALA A 263 -20.28 4.55 4.83
CA ALA A 263 -20.70 3.51 3.91
C ALA A 263 -19.60 3.27 2.87
N ASP A 264 -19.32 2.00 2.59
CA ASP A 264 -18.28 1.54 1.67
C ASP A 264 -18.86 0.52 0.69
N TYR A 265 -18.34 0.51 -0.54
CA TYR A 265 -18.61 -0.52 -1.53
C TYR A 265 -17.33 -0.86 -2.30
N GLY A 266 -17.05 -2.14 -2.51
CA GLY A 266 -15.89 -2.61 -3.26
C GLY A 266 -16.24 -3.74 -4.22
N SER A 267 -15.51 -3.80 -5.33
CA SER A 267 -15.63 -4.86 -6.34
C SER A 267 -14.29 -5.13 -7.02
N ASP A 268 -13.98 -6.40 -7.25
CA ASP A 268 -12.84 -6.86 -8.06
C ASP A 268 -13.14 -6.85 -9.56
N LEU A 269 -14.29 -6.29 -9.95
CA LEU A 269 -14.74 -6.16 -11.34
C LEU A 269 -14.77 -7.50 -12.09
N GLY A 270 -14.97 -8.63 -11.37
CA GLY A 270 -14.98 -9.97 -11.95
C GLY A 270 -13.58 -10.45 -12.38
N SER A 271 -12.53 -9.77 -11.95
CA SER A 271 -11.15 -10.07 -12.35
C SER A 271 -10.40 -11.00 -11.39
N GLY A 272 -11.10 -11.54 -10.37
CA GLY A 272 -10.56 -12.52 -9.43
C GLY A 272 -9.95 -13.75 -10.10
N PRO A 273 -10.69 -14.47 -10.96
CA PRO A 273 -10.19 -15.65 -11.68
C PRO A 273 -9.05 -15.37 -12.67
N MET A 274 -8.77 -14.09 -12.97
CA MET A 274 -7.65 -13.71 -13.82
C MET A 274 -6.34 -13.59 -13.02
N VAL A 275 -6.38 -13.54 -11.70
CA VAL A 275 -5.17 -13.63 -10.88
C VAL A 275 -4.62 -15.06 -11.00
N PRO A 276 -3.30 -15.24 -11.18
CA PRO A 276 -2.70 -16.58 -11.25
C PRO A 276 -3.16 -17.45 -10.08
N ASP A 277 -3.58 -18.67 -10.42
CA ASP A 277 -4.04 -19.71 -9.50
C ASP A 277 -5.35 -19.39 -8.74
N ASP A 278 -6.11 -18.40 -9.23
CA ASP A 278 -7.43 -18.01 -8.73
C ASP A 278 -7.56 -18.09 -7.18
N PRO A 279 -6.78 -17.27 -6.44
CA PRO A 279 -6.83 -17.28 -4.99
C PRO A 279 -8.21 -16.86 -4.46
N ALA A 280 -8.94 -16.02 -5.22
CA ALA A 280 -10.28 -15.56 -4.85
C ALA A 280 -11.30 -16.69 -4.93
N GLY A 281 -11.34 -17.42 -6.04
CA GLY A 281 -12.24 -18.56 -6.26
C GLY A 281 -11.97 -19.70 -5.27
N THR A 282 -10.70 -20.05 -5.07
CA THR A 282 -10.28 -21.10 -4.11
C THR A 282 -10.74 -20.80 -2.67
N ARG A 283 -10.90 -19.52 -2.33
CA ARG A 283 -11.28 -19.05 -0.99
C ARG A 283 -12.73 -18.58 -0.88
N LEU A 284 -13.51 -18.77 -1.95
CA LEU A 284 -14.90 -18.33 -2.06
C LEU A 284 -15.09 -16.86 -1.66
N LYS A 285 -14.15 -16.00 -2.08
CA LYS A 285 -14.30 -14.55 -1.90
C LYS A 285 -15.49 -14.09 -2.76
N PRO A 286 -16.36 -13.21 -2.24
CA PRO A 286 -17.58 -12.82 -2.94
C PRO A 286 -17.35 -12.00 -4.21
N GLY A 287 -16.16 -11.41 -4.38
CA GLY A 287 -15.78 -10.56 -5.52
C GLY A 287 -16.29 -9.13 -5.40
N ASN A 288 -17.43 -8.92 -4.75
CA ASN A 288 -17.93 -7.61 -4.34
C ASN A 288 -18.49 -7.63 -2.91
N GLY A 289 -18.67 -6.45 -2.34
CA GLY A 289 -19.22 -6.31 -1.00
C GLY A 289 -19.40 -4.87 -0.59
N TYR A 290 -20.35 -4.65 0.32
CA TYR A 290 -20.59 -3.36 0.96
C TYR A 290 -20.45 -3.47 2.47
N GLY A 291 -20.12 -2.34 3.10
CA GLY A 291 -20.07 -2.18 4.53
C GLY A 291 -20.66 -0.84 4.94
N TYR A 292 -21.25 -0.78 6.13
CA TYR A 292 -21.72 0.47 6.70
C TYR A 292 -21.49 0.45 8.20
N GLY A 293 -21.21 1.62 8.77
CA GLY A 293 -20.77 1.68 10.15
C GLY A 293 -20.70 3.07 10.71
N THR A 294 -20.35 3.11 12.00
CA THR A 294 -20.10 4.34 12.73
C THR A 294 -18.73 4.28 13.39
N GLY A 295 -18.14 5.43 13.65
CA GLY A 295 -16.84 5.50 14.27
C GLY A 295 -16.57 6.83 14.94
N VAL A 296 -15.37 6.90 15.50
CA VAL A 296 -14.82 8.06 16.19
C VAL A 296 -13.44 8.34 15.63
N HIS A 297 -13.25 9.56 15.17
CA HIS A 297 -11.99 10.08 14.67
C HIS A 297 -11.40 11.01 15.74
N TRP A 298 -10.23 10.63 16.27
CA TRP A 298 -9.54 11.36 17.32
C TRP A 298 -8.27 12.02 16.76
N HIS A 299 -8.26 13.36 16.78
CA HIS A 299 -7.11 14.18 16.45
C HIS A 299 -6.15 14.20 17.64
N SER A 300 -5.23 13.23 17.68
CA SER A 300 -4.18 13.15 18.70
C SER A 300 -2.91 13.91 18.27
N PRO A 301 -2.00 14.22 19.21
CA PRO A 301 -0.67 14.75 18.87
C PRO A 301 0.16 13.85 17.94
N LEU A 302 -0.15 12.54 17.90
CA LEU A 302 0.50 11.57 17.02
C LEU A 302 -0.09 11.54 15.60
N GLY A 303 -1.19 12.26 15.38
CA GLY A 303 -1.97 12.25 14.15
C GLY A 303 -3.42 11.80 14.36
N LEU A 304 -4.15 11.68 13.26
CA LEU A 304 -5.54 11.21 13.27
C LEU A 304 -5.60 9.72 13.58
N LEU A 305 -6.32 9.34 14.64
CA LEU A 305 -6.63 7.96 14.97
C LEU A 305 -8.10 7.70 14.64
N ARG A 306 -8.40 6.59 13.96
CA ARG A 306 -9.74 6.20 13.54
C ARG A 306 -10.15 4.92 14.27
N PHE A 307 -11.27 4.96 14.99
CA PHE A 307 -11.86 3.81 15.68
C PHE A 307 -13.26 3.60 15.13
N GLU A 308 -13.48 2.53 14.39
CA GLU A 308 -14.69 2.37 13.57
C GLU A 308 -15.28 0.99 13.79
N TYR A 309 -16.60 0.89 13.80
CA TYR A 309 -17.33 -0.37 13.87
C TYR A 309 -18.31 -0.43 12.71
N ALA A 310 -18.21 -1.46 11.89
CA ALA A 310 -18.99 -1.60 10.67
C ALA A 310 -19.56 -3.01 10.51
N PHE A 311 -20.74 -3.07 9.92
CA PHE A 311 -21.42 -4.29 9.51
C PHE A 311 -21.20 -4.51 8.02
N ASN A 312 -21.07 -5.78 7.64
CA ASN A 312 -20.95 -6.19 6.24
C ASN A 312 -22.29 -6.74 5.71
N GLY A 313 -22.33 -7.10 4.42
CA GLY A 313 -23.52 -7.69 3.77
C GLY A 313 -23.94 -9.08 4.27
N LYS A 314 -23.26 -9.63 5.28
CA LYS A 314 -23.64 -10.86 6.01
C LYS A 314 -24.06 -10.57 7.45
N ASP A 315 -24.37 -9.30 7.76
CA ASP A 315 -24.70 -8.79 9.09
C ASP A 315 -23.62 -9.04 10.16
N ALA A 316 -22.40 -9.38 9.77
CA ALA A 316 -21.30 -9.56 10.68
C ALA A 316 -20.61 -8.20 10.95
N GLY A 317 -20.56 -7.83 12.23
CA GLY A 317 -19.94 -6.60 12.70
C GLY A 317 -18.44 -6.78 13.01
N ARG A 318 -17.63 -5.77 12.68
CA ARG A 318 -16.19 -5.78 12.94
C ARG A 318 -15.68 -4.41 13.35
N PHE A 319 -14.73 -4.43 14.28
CA PHE A 319 -13.97 -3.25 14.70
C PHE A 319 -12.75 -3.02 13.81
N HIS A 320 -12.50 -1.76 13.49
CA HIS A 320 -11.42 -1.28 12.66
C HIS A 320 -10.64 -0.18 13.38
N PHE A 321 -9.32 -0.24 13.25
CA PHE A 321 -8.40 0.78 13.74
C PHE A 321 -7.51 1.25 12.60
N GLY A 322 -7.46 2.56 12.38
CA GLY A 322 -6.66 3.19 11.34
C GLY A 322 -5.90 4.41 11.85
N ILE A 323 -4.77 4.70 11.21
CA ILE A 323 -3.96 5.90 11.48
C ILE A 323 -3.95 6.76 10.21
N GLY A 324 -4.05 8.07 10.38
CA GLY A 324 -4.09 9.03 9.29
C GLY A 324 -5.45 9.10 8.59
N LYS A 325 -5.52 9.96 7.57
CA LYS A 325 -6.72 10.10 6.74
C LYS A 325 -6.80 8.92 5.77
N ARG A 326 -8.02 8.46 5.52
CA ARG A 326 -8.31 7.60 4.37
C ARG A 326 -8.13 8.42 3.09
N ILE A 327 -7.40 7.89 2.10
CA ILE A 327 -7.18 8.51 0.77
C ILE A 327 -7.80 7.60 -0.28
#